data_AF-A0A2K3IWU1-F1
#
_entry.id   AF-A0A2K3IWU1-F1
#
_cell.length_a   1.000
_cell.length_b   1.000
_cell.length_c   1.000
_cell.angle_alpha   90.00
_cell.angle_beta   90.00
_cell.angle_gamma   90.00
#
_symmetry.space_group_name_H-M   'P 1'
#
loop_
_entity.id
_entity.type
_entity.pdbx_description
1 polymer ?
#
loop_
_entity_poly.entity_id
_entity_poly.type
_entity_poly.pdbx_seq_one_letter_code
_entity_poly.pdbx_strand_id
1 'polypeptide(L)'
;MKEYNEIFKDIPSYSRFLKVNEIDDLVKNISVIPGVGYKIIGRTIDDQPLGMLEIGKGNKTALIIGVPHSDEPLGSLVITFLARWLATHPEKEFFGWRWLFIPILERRGMQFNEGWFRMPESLAVMAKSNFREPTEDQYEWTFPIDYDHYHWTKSRPETIAVKKVLEDEKPNLLCNLHHSGFHNAYYYLSENIPEVYPELRRLVSNCRIPLSDNAPDVPFGKMFEPGFYEMYGLKDYLEYYKEKDPIVLTNIKRGACSDEWYQEKIGGFSFNCEVPLYLTAKLRDKKISDKNYKKILEEKHNKEKNQLKYSIKFVNILKEYSALTDPVLLDVAEKHIVNAQNSLDHEKRILEKTEDKTLTNAEVFEHEVLADIFGLFFLGQIWRVAESICIKGGTPKVCRLMESLDIEIKSLGKSVQERGGFYQLPIKNSVKMQLGSILIIADAIKNR
;
A
#
# COMPACT_ATOMS: atom_id res chain seq x y z
N MET A 1 28.14 -1.51 19.15
CA MET A 1 26.96 -2.17 18.54
C MET A 1 25.86 -1.13 18.58
N LYS A 2 25.24 -0.73 17.46
CA LYS A 2 24.21 0.34 17.51
C LYS A 2 23.05 -0.09 18.41
N GLU A 3 22.49 0.85 19.16
CA GLU A 3 21.50 0.62 20.23
C GLU A 3 20.31 -0.24 19.76
N TYR A 4 19.91 -0.14 18.50
CA TYR A 4 18.79 -0.89 17.94
C TYR A 4 19.08 -2.34 17.51
N ASN A 5 20.30 -2.85 17.63
CA ASN A 5 20.53 -4.28 17.38
C ASN A 5 19.89 -5.18 18.45
N GLU A 6 19.62 -4.66 19.64
CA GLU A 6 18.93 -5.37 20.71
C GLU A 6 17.46 -5.59 20.35
N ILE A 7 16.76 -4.54 19.91
CA ILE A 7 15.34 -4.62 19.55
C ILE A 7 15.08 -5.65 18.43
N PHE A 8 16.03 -5.83 17.50
CA PHE A 8 15.88 -6.80 16.40
C PHE A 8 15.87 -8.25 16.86
N LYS A 9 16.47 -8.56 18.01
CA LYS A 9 16.47 -9.92 18.57
C LYS A 9 15.10 -10.30 19.11
N ASP A 10 14.37 -9.31 19.62
CA ASP A 10 13.08 -9.48 20.28
C ASP A 10 11.91 -9.51 19.28
N ILE A 11 12.14 -9.17 18.00
CA ILE A 11 11.10 -9.27 16.96
C ILE A 11 10.58 -10.71 16.94
N PRO A 12 9.29 -10.95 17.21
CA PRO A 12 8.75 -12.29 17.24
C PRO A 12 8.69 -12.89 15.84
N SER A 13 8.64 -14.22 15.77
CA SER A 13 8.32 -14.91 14.53
C SER A 13 6.82 -14.86 14.31
N TYR A 14 6.39 -14.32 13.17
CA TYR A 14 4.98 -14.29 12.76
C TYR A 14 4.73 -15.36 11.70
N SER A 15 3.73 -16.22 11.93
CA SER A 15 3.25 -17.19 10.93
C SER A 15 2.14 -16.62 10.04
N ARG A 16 1.54 -15.50 10.45
CA ARG A 16 0.43 -14.81 9.79
C ARG A 16 0.39 -13.35 10.23
N PHE A 17 -0.37 -12.53 9.51
CA PHE A 17 -0.79 -11.22 10.00
C PHE A 17 -1.85 -11.38 11.11
N LEU A 18 -1.92 -10.39 12.00
CA LEU A 18 -2.91 -10.33 13.07
C LEU A 18 -4.17 -9.64 12.56
N LYS A 19 -5.31 -10.14 13.03
CA LYS A 19 -6.63 -9.56 12.76
C LYS A 19 -6.80 -8.22 13.47
N VAL A 20 -7.79 -7.44 13.04
CA VAL A 20 -8.07 -6.13 13.61
C VAL A 20 -8.30 -6.22 15.12
N ASN A 21 -9.11 -7.20 15.57
CA ASN A 21 -9.40 -7.40 17.00
C ASN A 21 -8.16 -7.82 17.82
N GLU A 22 -7.26 -8.61 17.23
CA GLU A 22 -6.02 -9.02 17.90
C GLU A 22 -5.06 -7.84 18.07
N ILE A 23 -5.00 -6.93 17.09
CA ILE A 23 -4.26 -5.67 17.21
C ILE A 23 -4.90 -4.78 18.28
N ASP A 24 -6.23 -4.68 18.33
CA ASP A 24 -6.94 -3.91 19.35
C ASP A 24 -6.64 -4.41 20.77
N ASP A 25 -6.62 -5.73 20.97
CA ASP A 25 -6.24 -6.33 22.25
C ASP A 25 -4.79 -6.00 22.62
N LEU A 26 -3.86 -6.01 21.66
CA LEU A 26 -2.48 -5.59 21.89
C LEU A 26 -2.40 -4.11 22.28
N VAL A 27 -3.11 -3.23 21.57
CA VAL A 27 -3.14 -1.79 21.85
C VAL A 27 -3.70 -1.51 23.24
N LYS A 28 -4.79 -2.19 23.62
CA LYS A 28 -5.38 -2.10 24.97
C LYS A 28 -4.41 -2.56 26.06
N ASN A 29 -3.65 -3.62 25.81
CA ASN A 29 -2.65 -4.10 26.76
C ASN A 29 -1.44 -3.16 26.86
N ILE A 30 -1.06 -2.49 25.76
CA ILE A 30 0.03 -1.51 25.75
C ILE A 30 -0.39 -0.22 26.45
N SER A 31 -1.63 0.24 26.25
CA SER A 31 -2.11 1.52 26.80
C SER A 31 -2.21 1.56 28.32
N VAL A 32 -2.20 0.41 29.00
CA VAL A 32 -2.20 0.32 30.47
C VAL A 32 -0.80 0.22 31.07
N ILE A 33 0.26 0.15 30.24
CA ILE A 33 1.64 0.14 30.73
C ILE A 33 2.00 1.53 31.27
N PRO A 34 2.61 1.66 32.46
CA PRO A 34 3.00 2.95 33.02
C PRO A 34 3.86 3.76 32.06
N GLY A 35 3.50 5.03 31.85
CA GLY A 35 4.21 5.94 30.94
C GLY A 35 3.72 5.93 29.50
N VAL A 36 2.74 5.09 29.16
CA VAL A 36 2.05 5.10 27.85
C VAL A 36 0.82 5.99 27.92
N GLY A 37 0.70 6.94 26.99
CA GLY A 37 -0.51 7.68 26.72
C GLY A 37 -1.37 6.98 25.67
N TYR A 38 -2.69 7.13 25.75
CA TYR A 38 -3.62 6.72 24.71
C TYR A 38 -4.70 7.78 24.53
N LYS A 39 -4.94 8.20 23.29
CA LYS A 39 -5.98 9.17 22.96
C LYS A 39 -6.79 8.75 21.75
N ILE A 40 -8.09 9.03 21.78
CA ILE A 40 -8.95 8.93 20.60
C ILE A 40 -8.78 10.23 19.82
N ILE A 41 -8.26 10.13 18.59
CA ILE A 41 -7.94 11.28 17.73
C ILE A 41 -9.06 11.62 16.74
N GLY A 42 -10.04 10.73 16.61
CA GLY A 42 -11.17 10.90 15.71
C GLY A 42 -12.02 9.64 15.64
N ARG A 43 -12.82 9.55 14.57
CA ARG A 43 -13.66 8.39 14.26
C ARG A 43 -13.44 7.98 12.81
N THR A 44 -13.52 6.69 12.54
CA THR A 44 -13.43 6.13 11.19
C THR A 44 -14.72 6.37 10.40
N ILE A 45 -14.71 6.08 9.10
CA ILE A 45 -15.90 6.15 8.24
C ILE A 45 -17.07 5.28 8.74
N ASP A 46 -16.77 4.18 9.43
CA ASP A 46 -17.75 3.26 10.03
C ASP A 46 -18.08 3.64 11.48
N ASP A 47 -17.80 4.88 11.86
CA ASP A 47 -18.06 5.42 13.19
C ASP A 47 -17.43 4.55 14.31
N GLN A 48 -16.18 4.14 14.12
CA GLN A 48 -15.37 3.48 15.16
C GLN A 48 -14.31 4.45 15.72
N PRO A 49 -13.97 4.39 17.02
CA PRO A 49 -12.90 5.22 17.57
C PRO A 49 -11.55 4.96 16.88
N LEU A 50 -10.89 6.03 16.44
CA LEU A 50 -9.51 5.99 15.94
C LEU A 50 -8.56 6.38 17.08
N GLY A 51 -7.76 5.41 17.55
CA GLY A 51 -6.85 5.58 18.68
C GLY A 51 -5.40 5.82 18.28
N MET A 52 -4.68 6.57 19.11
CA MET A 52 -3.24 6.80 18.98
C MET A 52 -2.55 6.56 20.33
N LEU A 53 -1.45 5.82 20.31
CA LEU A 53 -0.56 5.63 21.46
C LEU A 53 0.52 6.72 21.48
N GLU A 54 0.95 7.12 22.67
CA GLU A 54 2.03 8.06 22.91
C GLU A 54 3.05 7.47 23.89
N ILE A 55 4.32 7.43 23.51
CA ILE A 55 5.39 6.81 24.31
C ILE A 55 6.65 7.68 24.26
N GLY A 56 7.28 7.89 25.42
CA GLY A 56 8.47 8.73 25.55
C GLY A 56 8.14 10.20 25.84
N LYS A 57 9.14 10.96 26.27
CA LYS A 57 9.00 12.36 26.72
C LYS A 57 9.99 13.30 26.01
N GLY A 58 10.49 12.85 24.86
CA GLY A 58 11.43 13.58 24.03
C GLY A 58 10.92 14.91 23.51
N ASN A 59 11.84 15.81 23.19
CA ASN A 59 11.52 17.06 22.48
C ASN A 59 11.29 16.83 20.97
N LYS A 60 11.90 15.79 20.40
CA LYS A 60 11.66 15.34 19.02
C LYS A 60 10.45 14.43 18.97
N THR A 61 9.53 14.68 18.03
CA THR A 61 8.28 13.91 17.91
C THR A 61 8.28 13.11 16.60
N ALA A 62 7.98 11.82 16.66
CA ALA A 62 7.72 10.97 15.49
C ALA A 62 6.25 10.57 15.45
N LEU A 63 5.62 10.71 14.29
CA LEU A 63 4.31 10.13 13.99
C LEU A 63 4.49 8.97 13.02
N ILE A 64 4.16 7.77 13.48
CA ILE A 64 4.28 6.53 12.71
C ILE A 64 2.88 5.94 12.52
N ILE A 65 2.50 5.74 11.26
CA ILE A 65 1.15 5.38 10.85
C ILE A 65 1.15 3.98 10.21
N GLY A 66 0.38 3.07 10.77
CA GLY A 66 0.23 1.70 10.30
C GLY A 66 -1.05 1.53 9.49
N VAL A 67 -0.96 0.66 8.49
CA VAL A 67 -2.09 0.33 7.60
C VAL A 67 -2.67 1.59 6.92
N PRO A 68 -1.83 2.39 6.22
CA PRO A 68 -2.28 3.56 5.48
C PRO A 68 -3.16 3.20 4.28
N HIS A 69 -3.08 1.95 3.82
CA HIS A 69 -3.97 1.37 2.83
C HIS A 69 -4.56 0.03 3.33
N SER A 70 -5.75 -0.30 2.83
CA SER A 70 -6.61 -1.42 3.26
C SER A 70 -5.90 -2.78 3.31
N ASP A 71 -4.99 -3.03 2.39
CA ASP A 71 -4.31 -4.31 2.18
C ASP A 71 -2.88 -4.32 2.71
N GLU A 72 -2.52 -3.39 3.60
CA GLU A 72 -1.17 -3.18 4.12
C GLU A 72 -1.00 -3.44 5.63
N PRO A 73 -1.28 -4.68 6.11
CA PRO A 73 -1.31 -4.99 7.53
C PRO A 73 0.06 -5.00 8.22
N LEU A 74 1.18 -4.97 7.47
CA LEU A 74 2.53 -5.08 8.03
C LEU A 74 2.81 -4.01 9.09
N GLY A 75 2.40 -2.77 8.82
CA GLY A 75 2.62 -1.65 9.74
C GLY A 75 2.01 -1.86 11.12
N SER A 76 0.89 -2.57 11.23
CA SER A 76 0.25 -2.88 12.51
C SER A 76 1.14 -3.77 13.41
N LEU A 77 1.88 -4.71 12.81
CA LEU A 77 2.83 -5.57 13.54
C LEU A 77 4.05 -4.80 14.00
N VAL A 78 4.57 -3.92 13.12
CA VAL A 78 5.72 -3.06 13.44
C VAL A 78 5.39 -2.13 14.60
N ILE A 79 4.25 -1.45 14.54
CA ILE A 79 3.83 -0.49 15.56
C ILE A 79 3.55 -1.18 16.88
N THR A 80 2.75 -2.24 16.92
CA THR A 80 2.41 -2.90 18.19
C THR A 80 3.64 -3.51 18.86
N PHE A 81 4.58 -4.06 18.07
CA PHE A 81 5.86 -4.52 18.58
C PHE A 81 6.71 -3.37 19.14
N LEU A 82 6.96 -2.32 18.35
CA LEU A 82 7.80 -1.20 18.75
C LEU A 82 7.21 -0.47 19.97
N ALA A 83 5.91 -0.20 19.96
CA ALA A 83 5.23 0.48 21.06
C ALA A 83 5.36 -0.31 22.37
N ARG A 84 5.09 -1.62 22.34
CA ARG A 84 5.28 -2.48 23.51
C ARG A 84 6.74 -2.49 23.97
N TRP A 85 7.67 -2.62 23.04
CA TRP A 85 9.10 -2.70 23.36
C TRP A 85 9.59 -1.41 24.04
N LEU A 86 9.22 -0.24 23.51
CA LEU A 86 9.55 1.05 24.12
C LEU A 86 8.90 1.20 25.51
N ALA A 87 7.65 0.79 25.66
CA ALA A 87 6.94 0.88 26.94
C ALA A 87 7.55 0.00 28.04
N THR A 88 8.12 -1.15 27.68
CA THR A 88 8.74 -2.07 28.65
C THR A 88 10.24 -1.85 28.83
N HIS A 89 10.85 -0.97 28.04
CA HIS A 89 12.26 -0.58 28.15
C HIS A 89 12.42 0.95 28.23
N PRO A 90 11.75 1.62 29.20
CA PRO A 90 11.79 3.07 29.31
C PRO A 90 13.20 3.62 29.54
N GLU A 91 14.11 2.82 30.11
CA GLU A 91 15.51 3.18 30.35
C GLU A 91 16.34 3.36 29.07
N LYS A 92 15.84 2.88 27.93
CA LYS A 92 16.53 3.00 26.64
C LYS A 92 16.36 4.37 26.02
N GLU A 93 15.35 5.14 26.44
CA GLU A 93 15.04 6.51 25.96
C GLU A 93 15.37 6.73 24.47
N PHE A 94 14.88 5.83 23.59
CA PHE A 94 15.40 5.69 22.23
C PHE A 94 15.51 7.05 21.50
N PHE A 95 16.77 7.48 21.32
CA PHE A 95 17.19 8.75 20.72
C PHE A 95 16.62 10.04 21.36
N GLY A 96 15.98 9.95 22.52
CA GLY A 96 15.27 11.07 23.14
C GLY A 96 14.02 11.51 22.38
N TRP A 97 13.32 10.58 21.72
CA TRP A 97 12.09 10.87 20.96
C TRP A 97 10.81 10.63 21.77
N ARG A 98 9.77 11.36 21.40
CA ARG A 98 8.37 11.13 21.73
C ARG A 98 7.70 10.49 20.52
N TRP A 99 7.15 9.30 20.69
CA TRP A 99 6.62 8.47 19.62
C TRP A 99 5.10 8.45 19.67
N LEU A 100 4.48 8.84 18.56
CA LEU A 100 3.05 8.82 18.33
C LEU A 100 2.75 7.71 17.32
N PHE A 101 1.88 6.78 17.69
CA PHE A 101 1.61 5.58 16.92
C PHE A 101 0.12 5.44 16.62
N ILE A 102 -0.22 5.34 15.34
CA ILE A 102 -1.56 4.97 14.87
C ILE A 102 -1.45 3.55 14.29
N PRO A 103 -1.81 2.48 15.03
CA PRO A 103 -1.53 1.10 14.62
C PRO A 103 -2.29 0.63 13.37
N ILE A 104 -3.54 1.08 13.23
CA ILE A 104 -4.41 0.78 12.10
C ILE A 104 -5.16 2.06 11.75
N LEU A 105 -4.91 2.58 10.56
CA LEU A 105 -5.63 3.73 10.03
C LEU A 105 -6.83 3.29 9.18
N GLU A 106 -6.61 2.47 8.16
CA GLU A 106 -7.67 1.92 7.30
C GLU A 106 -8.33 0.67 7.91
N ARG A 107 -9.02 0.85 9.04
CA ARG A 107 -9.63 -0.26 9.81
C ARG A 107 -10.60 -1.11 8.97
N ARG A 108 -11.55 -0.46 8.29
CA ARG A 108 -12.58 -1.14 7.50
C ARG A 108 -11.94 -2.00 6.41
N GLY A 109 -11.04 -1.38 5.65
CA GLY A 109 -10.29 -2.04 4.59
C GLY A 109 -9.46 -3.22 5.09
N MET A 110 -8.75 -3.05 6.21
CA MET A 110 -8.00 -4.13 6.85
C MET A 110 -8.89 -5.31 7.26
N GLN A 111 -10.08 -5.02 7.79
CA GLN A 111 -11.03 -6.06 8.19
C GLN A 111 -11.53 -6.89 7.00
N PHE A 112 -11.78 -6.26 5.85
CA PHE A 112 -12.12 -6.97 4.61
C PHE A 112 -10.98 -7.87 4.09
N ASN A 113 -9.74 -7.66 4.54
CA ASN A 113 -8.54 -8.39 4.13
C ASN A 113 -8.15 -9.55 5.06
N GLU A 114 -8.82 -9.74 6.21
CA GLU A 114 -8.45 -10.78 7.18
C GLU A 114 -8.42 -12.21 6.60
N GLY A 115 -9.16 -12.45 5.52
CA GLY A 115 -9.20 -13.74 4.83
C GLY A 115 -7.84 -14.21 4.30
N TRP A 116 -6.97 -13.29 3.86
CA TRP A 116 -5.62 -13.65 3.38
C TRP A 116 -4.53 -13.52 4.44
N PHE A 117 -4.84 -13.08 5.67
CA PHE A 117 -3.80 -12.90 6.70
C PHE A 117 -3.06 -14.19 7.06
N ARG A 118 -3.68 -15.34 6.84
CA ARG A 118 -3.07 -16.67 7.02
C ARG A 118 -2.16 -17.12 5.88
N MET A 119 -1.80 -16.22 4.95
CA MET A 119 -0.91 -16.49 3.82
C MET A 119 -1.39 -17.67 2.96
N PRO A 120 -2.44 -17.46 2.13
CA PRO A 120 -3.09 -18.54 1.40
C PRO A 120 -2.12 -19.31 0.50
N GLU A 121 -2.42 -20.60 0.32
CA GLU A 121 -1.66 -21.54 -0.50
C GLU A 121 -1.64 -21.21 -2.01
N SER A 122 -2.53 -20.33 -2.47
CA SER A 122 -2.57 -19.89 -3.87
C SER A 122 -2.95 -18.42 -4.02
N LEU A 123 -2.49 -17.79 -5.11
CA LEU A 123 -2.88 -16.42 -5.47
C LEU A 123 -4.38 -16.31 -5.77
N ALA A 124 -5.02 -17.39 -6.20
CA ALA A 124 -6.47 -17.43 -6.41
C ALA A 124 -7.25 -17.25 -5.10
N VAL A 125 -6.81 -17.89 -4.00
CA VAL A 125 -7.44 -17.72 -2.67
C VAL A 125 -7.15 -16.33 -2.11
N MET A 126 -5.92 -15.83 -2.30
CA MET A 126 -5.57 -14.46 -1.92
C MET A 126 -6.43 -13.43 -2.65
N ALA A 127 -6.61 -13.56 -3.97
CA ALA A 127 -7.41 -12.66 -4.77
C ALA A 127 -8.85 -12.55 -4.28
N LYS A 128 -9.47 -13.68 -3.96
CA LYS A 128 -10.84 -13.74 -3.42
C LYS A 128 -10.97 -13.21 -1.98
N SER A 129 -9.85 -12.95 -1.31
CA SER A 129 -9.82 -12.39 0.05
C SER A 129 -9.26 -10.97 0.09
N ASN A 130 -8.68 -10.48 -1.02
CA ASN A 130 -8.11 -9.15 -1.12
C ASN A 130 -9.23 -8.10 -1.21
N PHE A 131 -8.94 -6.92 -0.69
CA PHE A 131 -9.77 -5.74 -0.79
C PHE A 131 -8.88 -4.51 -0.78
N ARG A 132 -9.17 -3.55 -1.66
CA ARG A 132 -8.56 -2.23 -1.60
C ARG A 132 -9.61 -1.22 -2.01
N GLU A 133 -9.75 -0.15 -1.23
CA GLU A 133 -10.62 0.96 -1.59
C GLU A 133 -10.14 1.65 -2.88
N PRO A 134 -11.01 2.30 -3.67
CA PRO A 134 -10.58 3.13 -4.79
C PRO A 134 -9.91 4.41 -4.28
N THR A 135 -9.26 5.16 -5.18
CA THR A 135 -8.38 6.24 -4.77
C THR A 135 -9.07 7.34 -3.98
N GLU A 136 -10.31 7.64 -4.34
CA GLU A 136 -11.15 8.66 -3.70
C GLU A 136 -11.61 8.30 -2.28
N ASP A 137 -11.45 7.04 -1.88
CA ASP A 137 -11.94 6.53 -0.59
C ASP A 137 -10.79 6.06 0.33
N GLN A 138 -9.53 6.14 -0.12
CA GLN A 138 -8.36 5.82 0.67
C GLN A 138 -7.87 7.06 1.46
N TYR A 139 -7.53 6.87 2.73
CA TYR A 139 -6.91 7.87 3.59
C TYR A 139 -5.73 8.56 2.91
N GLU A 140 -4.80 7.75 2.37
CA GLU A 140 -3.51 8.24 1.87
C GLU A 140 -3.68 9.20 0.71
N TRP A 141 -4.82 9.20 0.03
CA TRP A 141 -5.04 10.06 -1.12
C TRP A 141 -6.26 10.93 -0.96
N THR A 142 -6.61 11.33 0.26
CA THR A 142 -7.76 12.20 0.49
C THR A 142 -7.43 13.42 1.35
N PHE A 143 -6.15 13.80 1.47
CA PHE A 143 -5.80 15.07 2.10
C PHE A 143 -6.35 16.25 1.30
N PRO A 144 -6.87 17.30 1.97
CA PRO A 144 -7.42 18.44 1.27
C PRO A 144 -6.31 19.15 0.49
N ILE A 145 -6.61 19.53 -0.74
CA ILE A 145 -5.70 20.31 -1.59
C ILE A 145 -6.48 21.39 -2.35
N ASP A 146 -5.82 22.52 -2.51
CA ASP A 146 -6.23 23.62 -3.37
C ASP A 146 -5.02 24.00 -4.24
N TYR A 147 -5.03 23.63 -5.52
CA TYR A 147 -3.91 23.82 -6.43
C TYR A 147 -4.37 24.03 -7.88
N ASP A 148 -3.99 25.17 -8.47
CA ASP A 148 -4.40 25.59 -9.81
C ASP A 148 -5.94 25.59 -9.96
N HIS A 149 -6.49 24.77 -10.84
CA HIS A 149 -7.94 24.57 -11.03
C HIS A 149 -8.46 23.30 -10.35
N TYR A 150 -7.62 22.60 -9.58
CA TYR A 150 -7.95 21.35 -8.91
C TYR A 150 -8.21 21.57 -7.42
N HIS A 151 -9.40 21.17 -6.97
CA HIS A 151 -9.82 21.33 -5.58
C HIS A 151 -10.36 20.02 -5.04
N TRP A 152 -9.81 19.57 -3.91
CA TRP A 152 -10.29 18.38 -3.19
C TRP A 152 -10.73 18.73 -1.78
N THR A 153 -12.02 18.53 -1.50
CA THR A 153 -12.64 18.78 -0.19
C THR A 153 -13.31 17.54 0.41
N LYS A 154 -13.26 16.40 -0.29
CA LYS A 154 -13.89 15.14 0.11
C LYS A 154 -12.91 14.26 0.90
N SER A 155 -12.40 14.80 2.01
CA SER A 155 -11.47 14.07 2.87
C SER A 155 -12.17 13.00 3.69
N ARG A 156 -11.49 11.87 3.91
CA ARG A 156 -11.94 10.84 4.83
C ARG A 156 -11.94 11.34 6.28
N PRO A 157 -12.84 10.84 7.15
CA PRO A 157 -12.78 11.15 8.59
C PRO A 157 -11.42 10.84 9.21
N GLU A 158 -10.80 9.73 8.80
CA GLU A 158 -9.45 9.33 9.18
C GLU A 158 -8.40 10.36 8.76
N THR A 159 -8.52 10.89 7.54
CA THR A 159 -7.63 11.93 7.02
C THR A 159 -7.74 13.23 7.81
N ILE A 160 -8.96 13.65 8.15
CA ILE A 160 -9.17 14.84 8.98
C ILE A 160 -8.58 14.64 10.39
N ALA A 161 -8.72 13.45 10.97
CA ALA A 161 -8.13 13.13 12.26
C ALA A 161 -6.59 13.20 12.23
N VAL A 162 -5.93 12.59 11.23
CA VAL A 162 -4.47 12.66 11.11
C VAL A 162 -4.00 14.08 10.79
N LYS A 163 -4.69 14.79 9.89
CA LYS A 163 -4.40 16.20 9.62
C LYS A 163 -4.39 17.03 10.92
N LYS A 164 -5.39 16.84 11.78
CA LYS A 164 -5.44 17.51 13.09
C LYS A 164 -4.26 17.12 13.98
N VAL A 165 -3.88 15.84 14.02
CA VAL A 165 -2.68 15.39 14.75
C VAL A 165 -1.42 16.08 14.22
N LEU A 166 -1.26 16.18 12.90
CA LEU A 166 -0.11 16.87 12.29
C LEU A 166 -0.08 18.36 12.66
N GLU A 167 -1.22 19.03 12.68
CA GLU A 167 -1.35 20.44 13.08
C GLU A 167 -1.02 20.68 14.56
N ASP A 168 -1.52 19.80 15.43
CA ASP A 168 -1.39 19.92 16.88
C ASP A 168 0.02 19.50 17.36
N GLU A 169 0.58 18.43 16.79
CA GLU A 169 1.82 17.80 17.27
C GLU A 169 3.07 18.24 16.52
N LYS A 170 2.92 18.68 15.25
CA LYS A 170 4.01 19.12 14.36
C LYS A 170 5.24 18.21 14.44
N PRO A 171 5.08 16.91 14.11
CA PRO A 171 6.16 15.95 14.28
C PRO A 171 7.41 16.37 13.50
N ASN A 172 8.57 15.91 13.95
CA ASN A 172 9.83 16.02 13.22
C ASN A 172 9.99 14.91 12.18
N LEU A 173 9.34 13.76 12.43
CA LEU A 173 9.31 12.61 11.55
C LEU A 173 7.88 12.17 11.30
N LEU A 174 7.48 12.10 10.03
CA LEU A 174 6.28 11.38 9.58
C LEU A 174 6.71 10.12 8.83
N CYS A 175 6.12 8.97 9.15
CA CYS A 175 6.36 7.74 8.41
C CYS A 175 5.07 6.93 8.28
N ASN A 176 4.62 6.74 7.03
CA ASN A 176 3.53 5.84 6.70
C ASN A 176 4.11 4.46 6.38
N LEU A 177 3.63 3.44 7.08
CA LEU A 177 4.16 2.09 7.02
C LEU A 177 3.51 1.29 5.90
N HIS A 178 4.07 1.44 4.71
CA HIS A 178 3.64 0.77 3.50
C HIS A 178 4.29 -0.61 3.29
N HIS A 179 3.74 -1.39 2.37
CA HIS A 179 4.36 -2.62 1.90
C HIS A 179 4.03 -2.84 0.42
N SER A 180 4.95 -3.42 -0.33
CA SER A 180 4.71 -3.74 -1.73
C SER A 180 4.28 -5.20 -1.88
N GLY A 181 3.35 -5.46 -2.81
CA GLY A 181 2.87 -6.82 -3.05
C GLY A 181 3.97 -7.71 -3.64
N PHE A 182 4.45 -7.33 -4.84
CA PHE A 182 5.24 -8.19 -5.73
C PHE A 182 6.47 -7.50 -6.35
N HIS A 183 6.86 -6.33 -5.85
CA HIS A 183 8.01 -5.56 -6.34
C HIS A 183 9.25 -5.76 -5.44
N ASN A 184 10.40 -5.23 -5.84
CA ASN A 184 11.54 -5.11 -4.92
C ASN A 184 11.27 -3.97 -3.92
N ALA A 185 12.07 -3.88 -2.85
CA ALA A 185 11.88 -2.82 -1.87
C ALA A 185 12.38 -1.46 -2.36
N TYR A 186 11.77 -0.38 -1.88
CA TYR A 186 12.21 0.98 -2.18
C TYR A 186 11.82 1.96 -1.08
N TYR A 187 12.40 3.15 -1.14
CA TYR A 187 12.18 4.23 -0.20
C TYR A 187 11.77 5.50 -0.94
N TYR A 188 10.76 6.19 -0.42
CA TYR A 188 10.52 7.60 -0.73
C TYR A 188 10.97 8.46 0.43
N LEU A 189 11.73 9.50 0.15
CA LEU A 189 12.28 10.42 1.14
C LEU A 189 11.88 11.85 0.76
N SER A 190 11.43 12.64 1.74
CA SER A 190 11.08 14.05 1.50
C SER A 190 12.28 14.92 1.12
N GLU A 191 13.48 14.53 1.55
CA GLU A 191 14.75 15.13 1.16
C GLU A 191 15.84 14.06 1.03
N ASN A 192 16.89 14.38 0.29
CA ASN A 192 18.03 13.49 0.12
C ASN A 192 18.87 13.42 1.42
N ILE A 193 19.06 12.21 1.96
CA ILE A 193 19.88 11.95 3.15
C ILE A 193 20.92 10.87 2.83
N PRO A 194 22.03 11.21 2.14
CA PRO A 194 23.02 10.22 1.72
C PRO A 194 23.67 9.44 2.87
N GLU A 195 23.74 10.02 4.07
CA GLU A 195 24.38 9.38 5.23
C GLU A 195 23.67 8.12 5.73
N VAL A 196 22.36 7.96 5.46
CA VAL A 196 21.62 6.76 5.88
C VAL A 196 21.74 5.60 4.88
N TYR A 197 22.09 5.87 3.62
CA TYR A 197 22.07 4.85 2.55
C TYR A 197 22.95 3.64 2.83
N PRO A 198 24.21 3.77 3.29
CA PRO A 198 25.05 2.60 3.57
C PRO A 198 24.43 1.66 4.61
N GLU A 199 23.74 2.24 5.59
CA GLU A 199 23.12 1.49 6.67
C GLU A 199 21.78 0.88 6.29
N LEU A 200 20.93 1.61 5.57
CA LEU A 200 19.69 1.08 5.01
C LEU A 200 19.98 -0.06 4.02
N ARG A 201 20.98 0.08 3.14
CA ARG A 201 21.42 -1.02 2.24
C ARG A 201 21.87 -2.25 3.03
N ARG A 202 22.62 -2.07 4.11
CA ARG A 202 23.04 -3.17 5.00
C ARG A 202 21.85 -3.83 5.68
N LEU A 203 20.88 -3.06 6.17
CA LEU A 203 19.66 -3.58 6.77
C LEU A 203 18.86 -4.43 5.78
N VAL A 204 18.62 -3.89 4.59
CA VAL A 204 17.84 -4.52 3.52
C VAL A 204 18.51 -5.82 3.06
N SER A 205 19.84 -5.80 2.86
CA SER A 205 20.64 -6.99 2.56
C SER A 205 20.57 -8.05 3.67
N ASN A 206 20.67 -7.65 4.94
CA ASN A 206 20.53 -8.56 6.09
C ASN A 206 19.13 -9.20 6.18
N CYS A 207 18.10 -8.55 5.62
CA CYS A 207 16.75 -9.10 5.52
C CYS A 207 16.56 -9.96 4.26
N ARG A 208 17.57 -10.07 3.40
CA ARG A 208 17.57 -10.76 2.10
C ARG A 208 16.56 -10.19 1.11
N ILE A 209 16.38 -8.87 1.17
CA ILE A 209 15.43 -8.14 0.33
C ILE A 209 16.25 -7.35 -0.70
N PRO A 210 15.93 -7.44 -2.00
CA PRO A 210 16.54 -6.58 -3.02
C PRO A 210 15.92 -5.17 -3.00
N LEU A 211 16.71 -4.17 -3.40
CA LEU A 211 16.22 -2.83 -3.67
C LEU A 211 15.82 -2.68 -5.14
N SER A 212 14.78 -1.88 -5.40
CA SER A 212 14.35 -1.51 -6.75
C SER A 212 15.39 -0.63 -7.44
N ASP A 213 15.54 -0.78 -8.75
CA ASP A 213 16.43 0.00 -9.60
C ASP A 213 15.66 0.83 -10.65
N ASN A 214 14.33 0.78 -10.63
CA ASN A 214 13.41 1.61 -11.40
C ASN A 214 12.38 2.27 -10.47
N ALA A 215 11.94 3.48 -10.84
CA ALA A 215 10.86 4.16 -10.14
C ALA A 215 9.57 3.34 -10.30
N PRO A 216 8.97 2.84 -9.20
CA PRO A 216 7.91 1.84 -9.31
C PRO A 216 6.52 2.45 -9.55
N ASP A 217 6.26 3.66 -9.05
CA ASP A 217 4.88 4.14 -8.91
C ASP A 217 4.45 5.18 -9.95
N VAL A 218 5.38 6.01 -10.42
CA VAL A 218 5.08 7.11 -11.35
C VAL A 218 6.17 7.32 -12.41
N PRO A 219 5.80 7.70 -13.65
CA PRO A 219 6.76 7.85 -14.76
C PRO A 219 7.70 9.06 -14.62
N PHE A 220 7.41 9.95 -13.68
CA PHE A 220 8.21 11.15 -13.38
C PHE A 220 8.98 11.06 -12.06
N GLY A 221 8.96 9.89 -11.41
CA GLY A 221 9.66 9.68 -10.14
C GLY A 221 11.15 9.96 -10.27
N LYS A 222 11.69 10.77 -9.36
CA LYS A 222 13.12 11.11 -9.33
C LYS A 222 13.86 10.19 -8.38
N MET A 223 14.89 9.54 -8.88
CA MET A 223 15.77 8.67 -8.10
C MET A 223 16.93 9.48 -7.54
N PHE A 224 17.16 9.41 -6.22
CA PHE A 224 18.40 9.92 -5.62
C PHE A 224 19.53 8.93 -5.84
N GLU A 225 19.25 7.66 -5.55
CA GLU A 225 20.16 6.52 -5.63
C GLU A 225 19.33 5.25 -5.88
N PRO A 226 19.88 4.15 -6.43
CA PRO A 226 19.11 2.91 -6.63
C PRO A 226 18.44 2.45 -5.32
N GLY A 227 17.11 2.39 -5.33
CA GLY A 227 16.26 2.03 -4.19
C GLY A 227 15.76 3.22 -3.35
N PHE A 228 16.21 4.44 -3.63
CA PHE A 228 15.89 5.65 -2.87
C PHE A 228 15.42 6.76 -3.82
N TYR A 229 14.19 7.22 -3.61
CA TYR A 229 13.48 8.13 -4.49
C TYR A 229 13.03 9.38 -3.73
N GLU A 230 12.89 10.47 -4.46
CA GLU A 230 12.26 11.69 -3.96
C GLU A 230 10.77 11.43 -3.78
N MET A 231 10.23 11.79 -2.61
CA MET A 231 8.79 11.79 -2.36
C MET A 231 8.11 12.72 -3.37
N TYR A 232 7.01 12.26 -3.95
CA TYR A 232 6.21 13.05 -4.89
C TYR A 232 4.79 13.24 -4.35
N GLY A 233 4.11 14.28 -4.82
CA GLY A 233 2.76 14.64 -4.43
C GLY A 233 1.73 14.57 -5.55
N LEU A 234 0.49 14.95 -5.24
CA LEU A 234 -0.53 15.17 -6.25
C LEU A 234 -0.16 16.34 -7.16
N LYS A 235 0.52 17.38 -6.68
CA LYS A 235 0.96 18.50 -7.52
C LYS A 235 1.88 18.06 -8.66
N ASP A 236 2.89 17.23 -8.36
CA ASP A 236 3.79 16.69 -9.39
C ASP A 236 3.03 15.87 -10.43
N TYR A 237 2.05 15.09 -9.98
CA TYR A 237 1.16 14.31 -10.85
C TYR A 237 0.32 15.23 -11.76
N LEU A 238 -0.26 16.29 -11.21
CA LEU A 238 -1.07 17.25 -11.97
C LEU A 238 -0.22 17.97 -13.03
N GLU A 239 0.96 18.48 -12.65
CA GLU A 239 1.86 19.18 -13.58
C GLU A 239 2.37 18.26 -14.69
N TYR A 240 2.75 17.01 -14.36
CA TYR A 240 3.16 16.04 -15.37
C TYR A 240 2.06 15.77 -16.40
N TYR A 241 0.84 15.49 -15.96
CA TYR A 241 -0.25 15.13 -16.87
C TYR A 241 -0.85 16.35 -17.58
N LYS A 242 -0.73 17.55 -17.02
CA LYS A 242 -1.04 18.82 -17.72
C LYS A 242 -0.22 18.97 -19.00
N GLU A 243 1.01 18.48 -19.02
CA GLU A 243 1.85 18.50 -20.22
C GLU A 243 1.72 17.24 -21.09
N LYS A 244 1.68 16.05 -20.47
CA LYS A 244 1.82 14.78 -21.21
C LYS A 244 0.51 14.20 -21.74
N ASP A 245 -0.56 14.30 -20.96
CA ASP A 245 -1.88 13.80 -21.32
C ASP A 245 -2.99 14.45 -20.47
N PRO A 246 -3.45 15.66 -20.84
CA PRO A 246 -4.43 16.43 -20.06
C PRO A 246 -5.76 15.70 -19.84
N ILE A 247 -6.08 14.71 -20.66
CA ILE A 247 -7.30 13.89 -20.51
C ILE A 247 -7.25 13.08 -19.21
N VAL A 248 -6.06 12.73 -18.71
CA VAL A 248 -5.94 12.04 -17.42
C VAL A 248 -6.50 12.90 -16.29
N LEU A 249 -6.30 14.22 -16.36
CA LEU A 249 -6.72 15.16 -15.31
C LEU A 249 -8.24 15.20 -15.11
N THR A 250 -9.04 14.92 -16.13
CA THR A 250 -10.51 14.91 -16.01
C THR A 250 -11.05 13.73 -15.22
N ASN A 251 -10.21 12.72 -14.98
CA ASN A 251 -10.57 11.46 -14.32
C ASN A 251 -9.94 11.30 -12.95
N ILE A 252 -9.10 12.24 -12.50
CA ILE A 252 -8.48 12.18 -11.18
C ILE A 252 -9.57 12.39 -10.12
N LYS A 253 -9.67 11.42 -9.22
CA LYS A 253 -10.58 11.46 -8.06
C LYS A 253 -9.80 11.15 -6.79
N ARG A 254 -9.01 12.12 -6.34
CA ARG A 254 -8.24 12.02 -5.09
C ARG A 254 -7.77 13.38 -4.60
N GLY A 255 -7.47 13.48 -3.32
CA GLY A 255 -6.71 14.57 -2.73
C GLY A 255 -5.20 14.36 -2.76
N ALA A 256 -4.51 15.20 -2.01
CA ALA A 256 -3.08 15.04 -1.72
C ALA A 256 -2.82 13.81 -0.85
N CYS A 257 -1.54 13.46 -0.72
CA CYS A 257 -1.08 12.54 0.31
C CYS A 257 -0.69 13.23 1.61
N SER A 258 -0.56 12.44 2.67
CA SER A 258 -0.18 12.95 3.99
C SER A 258 1.21 13.58 3.97
N ASP A 259 2.14 12.95 3.24
CA ASP A 259 3.51 13.44 3.01
C ASP A 259 3.52 14.81 2.32
N GLU A 260 2.84 14.98 1.19
CA GLU A 260 2.77 16.25 0.46
C GLU A 260 2.19 17.37 1.34
N TRP A 261 1.07 17.10 2.01
CA TRP A 261 0.45 18.10 2.89
C TRP A 261 1.37 18.47 4.06
N TYR A 262 2.01 17.48 4.68
CA TYR A 262 2.91 17.67 5.82
C TYR A 262 4.17 18.45 5.42
N GLN A 263 4.79 18.13 4.28
CA GLN A 263 5.94 18.88 3.76
C GLN A 263 5.58 20.34 3.51
N GLU A 264 4.42 20.60 2.90
CA GLU A 264 4.01 21.97 2.58
C GLU A 264 3.64 22.80 3.82
N LYS A 265 2.92 22.21 4.78
CA LYS A 265 2.32 22.95 5.90
C LYS A 265 3.16 22.96 7.17
N ILE A 266 3.95 21.92 7.40
CA ILE A 266 4.71 21.72 8.64
C ILE A 266 6.22 21.77 8.38
N GLY A 267 6.69 21.14 7.30
CA GLY A 267 8.11 21.16 6.89
C GLY A 267 9.05 20.28 7.72
N GLY A 268 8.53 19.21 8.34
CA GLY A 268 9.37 18.20 9.00
C GLY A 268 9.87 17.14 8.01
N PHE A 269 10.64 16.15 8.46
CA PHE A 269 11.12 15.07 7.58
C PHE A 269 10.06 13.98 7.43
N SER A 270 9.86 13.44 6.23
CA SER A 270 9.04 12.25 6.04
C SER A 270 9.69 11.22 5.14
N PHE A 271 9.40 9.95 5.41
CA PHE A 271 9.79 8.86 4.53
C PHE A 271 8.80 7.71 4.57
N ASN A 272 8.71 7.02 3.44
CA ASN A 272 7.98 5.77 3.29
C ASN A 272 8.95 4.68 2.85
N CYS A 273 8.80 3.48 3.41
CA CYS A 273 9.59 2.30 3.06
C CYS A 273 8.64 1.22 2.59
N GLU A 274 8.77 0.86 1.32
CA GLU A 274 7.92 -0.09 0.63
C GLU A 274 8.55 -1.47 0.69
N VAL A 275 8.01 -2.31 1.57
CA VAL A 275 8.57 -3.62 1.91
C VAL A 275 7.83 -4.74 1.19
N PRO A 276 8.50 -5.63 0.44
CA PRO A 276 7.79 -6.65 -0.31
C PRO A 276 7.25 -7.79 0.55
N LEU A 277 6.04 -8.26 0.20
CA LEU A 277 5.51 -9.54 0.71
C LEU A 277 6.00 -10.73 -0.10
N TYR A 278 6.02 -10.58 -1.42
CA TYR A 278 6.46 -11.59 -2.37
C TYR A 278 7.64 -11.09 -3.17
N LEU A 279 8.61 -11.96 -3.36
CA LEU A 279 9.79 -11.71 -4.17
C LEU A 279 9.83 -12.67 -5.35
N THR A 280 10.54 -12.27 -6.39
CA THR A 280 10.88 -13.13 -7.52
C THR A 280 12.29 -12.82 -8.00
N ALA A 281 13.03 -13.85 -8.44
CA ALA A 281 14.33 -13.64 -9.06
C ALA A 281 14.21 -12.96 -10.43
N LYS A 282 13.04 -13.00 -11.07
CA LYS A 282 12.81 -12.50 -12.43
C LYS A 282 12.96 -10.99 -12.57
N LEU A 283 12.60 -10.24 -11.54
CA LEU A 283 12.79 -8.78 -11.49
C LEU A 283 14.27 -8.36 -11.46
N ARG A 284 15.20 -9.30 -11.35
CA ARG A 284 16.65 -9.02 -11.38
C ARG A 284 17.29 -9.45 -12.70
N ASP A 285 16.53 -10.01 -13.63
CA ASP A 285 17.06 -10.45 -14.92
C ASP A 285 17.18 -9.26 -15.89
N LYS A 286 18.35 -8.64 -15.87
CA LYS A 286 18.70 -7.49 -16.72
C LYS A 286 19.18 -7.89 -18.11
N LYS A 287 19.12 -9.17 -18.49
CA LYS A 287 19.49 -9.59 -19.84
C LYS A 287 18.50 -8.99 -20.84
N ILE A 288 19.05 -8.56 -21.98
CA ILE A 288 18.24 -8.07 -23.10
C ILE A 288 17.33 -9.19 -23.61
N SER A 289 16.08 -8.84 -23.87
CA SER A 289 15.06 -9.71 -24.41
C SER A 289 14.96 -9.54 -25.93
N ASP A 290 14.62 -10.61 -26.63
CA ASP A 290 14.33 -10.59 -28.07
C ASP A 290 12.87 -10.19 -28.39
N LYS A 291 12.09 -9.82 -27.36
CA LYS A 291 10.70 -9.42 -27.54
C LYS A 291 10.58 -7.98 -28.01
N ASN A 292 9.55 -7.75 -28.84
CA ASN A 292 9.19 -6.43 -29.33
C ASN A 292 8.35 -5.68 -28.30
N TYR A 293 8.76 -4.47 -27.90
CA TYR A 293 8.09 -3.71 -26.84
C TYR A 293 6.67 -3.32 -27.23
N LYS A 294 6.50 -2.78 -28.45
CA LYS A 294 5.19 -2.34 -28.92
C LYS A 294 4.19 -3.49 -28.97
N LYS A 295 4.63 -4.66 -29.45
CA LYS A 295 3.80 -5.87 -29.47
C LYS A 295 3.38 -6.33 -28.08
N ILE A 296 4.28 -6.27 -27.09
CA ILE A 296 3.95 -6.61 -25.69
C ILE A 296 2.86 -5.67 -25.17
N LEU A 297 2.98 -4.36 -25.41
CA LEU A 297 1.97 -3.39 -24.99
C LEU A 297 0.62 -3.62 -25.70
N GLU A 298 0.63 -3.95 -26.99
CA GLU A 298 -0.59 -4.31 -27.74
C GLU A 298 -1.28 -5.55 -27.16
N GLU A 299 -0.51 -6.60 -26.85
CA GLU A 299 -1.01 -7.83 -26.25
C GLU A 299 -1.58 -7.59 -24.85
N LYS A 300 -0.86 -6.82 -24.02
CA LYS A 300 -1.32 -6.38 -22.69
C LYS A 300 -2.63 -5.60 -22.79
N HIS A 301 -2.68 -4.55 -23.62
CA HIS A 301 -3.87 -3.72 -23.80
C HIS A 301 -5.09 -4.54 -24.26
N ASN A 302 -4.91 -5.43 -25.23
CA ASN A 302 -6.00 -6.29 -25.71
C ASN A 302 -6.51 -7.25 -24.63
N LYS A 303 -5.61 -7.78 -23.80
CA LYS A 303 -5.97 -8.65 -22.68
C LYS A 303 -6.79 -7.89 -21.64
N GLU A 304 -6.30 -6.74 -21.19
CA GLU A 304 -6.99 -5.91 -20.19
C GLU A 304 -8.34 -5.42 -20.71
N LYS A 305 -8.43 -5.04 -21.99
CA LYS A 305 -9.70 -4.69 -22.64
C LYS A 305 -10.71 -5.82 -22.60
N ASN A 306 -10.29 -7.06 -22.87
CA ASN A 306 -11.18 -8.22 -22.84
C ASN A 306 -11.61 -8.55 -21.42
N GLN A 307 -10.69 -8.48 -20.46
CA GLN A 307 -10.99 -8.66 -19.04
C GLN A 307 -11.94 -7.59 -18.51
N LEU A 308 -11.77 -6.33 -18.91
CA LEU A 308 -12.66 -5.23 -18.54
C LEU A 308 -14.07 -5.45 -19.10
N LYS A 309 -14.20 -5.79 -20.39
CA LYS A 309 -15.50 -6.14 -20.99
C LYS A 309 -16.20 -7.28 -20.25
N TYR A 310 -15.44 -8.30 -19.90
CA TYR A 310 -15.94 -9.41 -19.09
C TYR A 310 -16.41 -8.92 -17.71
N SER A 311 -15.57 -8.15 -17.01
CA SER A 311 -15.85 -7.60 -15.69
C SER A 311 -17.10 -6.70 -15.68
N ILE A 312 -17.25 -5.81 -16.68
CA ILE A 312 -18.44 -4.96 -16.86
C ILE A 312 -19.71 -5.81 -16.97
N LYS A 313 -19.67 -6.87 -17.79
CA LYS A 313 -20.81 -7.78 -17.96
C LYS A 313 -21.21 -8.41 -16.63
N PHE A 314 -20.24 -8.85 -15.83
CA PHE A 314 -20.50 -9.49 -14.54
C PHE A 314 -21.08 -8.49 -13.53
N VAL A 315 -20.42 -7.35 -13.34
CA VAL A 315 -20.89 -6.31 -12.42
C VAL A 315 -22.30 -5.86 -12.78
N ASN A 316 -22.62 -5.66 -14.07
CA ASN A 316 -23.99 -5.31 -14.50
C ASN A 316 -25.04 -6.36 -14.10
N ILE A 317 -24.72 -7.65 -14.18
CA ILE A 317 -25.63 -8.71 -13.71
C ILE A 317 -25.75 -8.66 -12.19
N LEU A 318 -24.65 -8.49 -11.45
CA LEU A 318 -24.67 -8.44 -9.99
C LEU A 318 -25.46 -7.22 -9.45
N LYS A 319 -25.47 -6.10 -10.18
CA LYS A 319 -26.28 -4.91 -9.86
C LYS A 319 -27.78 -5.18 -9.85
N GLU A 320 -28.27 -6.13 -10.64
CA GLU A 320 -29.68 -6.58 -10.59
C GLU A 320 -30.05 -7.17 -9.21
N TYR A 321 -29.05 -7.53 -8.39
CA TYR A 321 -29.18 -8.11 -7.06
C TYR A 321 -28.64 -7.19 -5.96
N SER A 322 -28.57 -5.89 -6.19
CA SER A 322 -27.99 -4.91 -5.24
C SER A 322 -28.63 -4.95 -3.84
N ALA A 323 -29.90 -5.36 -3.73
CA ALA A 323 -30.56 -5.56 -2.43
C ALA A 323 -29.93 -6.68 -1.58
N LEU A 324 -29.23 -7.62 -2.20
CA LEU A 324 -28.56 -8.76 -1.56
C LEU A 324 -27.03 -8.56 -1.45
N THR A 325 -26.43 -7.61 -2.16
CA THR A 325 -24.98 -7.39 -2.10
C THR A 325 -24.53 -6.82 -0.76
N ASP A 326 -23.25 -6.97 -0.45
CA ASP A 326 -22.57 -6.00 0.41
C ASP A 326 -22.41 -4.67 -0.38
N PRO A 327 -22.95 -3.54 0.12
CA PRO A 327 -22.94 -2.29 -0.62
C PRO A 327 -21.53 -1.72 -0.81
N VAL A 328 -20.61 -1.95 0.12
CA VAL A 328 -19.23 -1.47 0.01
C VAL A 328 -18.50 -2.25 -1.08
N LEU A 329 -18.64 -3.58 -1.10
CA LEU A 329 -18.00 -4.41 -2.13
C LEU A 329 -18.50 -4.06 -3.54
N LEU A 330 -19.81 -3.82 -3.69
CA LEU A 330 -20.40 -3.44 -4.98
C LEU A 330 -19.88 -2.06 -5.44
N ASP A 331 -19.92 -1.06 -4.57
CA ASP A 331 -19.46 0.31 -4.87
C ASP A 331 -17.97 0.33 -5.29
N VAL A 332 -17.12 -0.39 -4.56
CA VAL A 332 -15.69 -0.53 -4.90
C VAL A 332 -15.51 -1.20 -6.27
N ALA A 333 -16.25 -2.28 -6.56
CA ALA A 333 -16.18 -2.95 -7.85
C ALA A 333 -16.61 -2.02 -9.01
N GLU A 334 -17.67 -1.22 -8.82
CA GLU A 334 -18.13 -0.25 -9.82
C GLU A 334 -17.10 0.86 -10.06
N LYS A 335 -16.49 1.41 -9.00
CA LYS A 335 -15.45 2.43 -9.13
C LYS A 335 -14.20 1.87 -9.82
N HIS A 336 -13.80 0.63 -9.52
CA HIS A 336 -12.69 -0.03 -10.20
C HIS A 336 -12.97 -0.32 -11.68
N ILE A 337 -14.21 -0.60 -12.08
CA ILE A 337 -14.57 -0.67 -13.52
C ILE A 337 -14.30 0.67 -14.21
N VAL A 338 -14.70 1.78 -13.59
CA VAL A 338 -14.46 3.14 -14.14
C VAL A 338 -12.97 3.43 -14.22
N ASN A 339 -12.21 3.13 -13.16
CA ASN A 339 -10.77 3.36 -13.13
C ASN A 339 -10.04 2.49 -14.17
N ALA A 340 -10.43 1.22 -14.32
CA ALA A 340 -9.87 0.34 -15.35
C ALA A 340 -10.15 0.84 -16.77
N GLN A 341 -11.34 1.39 -17.03
CA GLN A 341 -11.66 2.00 -18.33
C GLN A 341 -10.78 3.24 -18.58
N ASN A 342 -10.62 4.11 -17.59
CA ASN A 342 -9.78 5.30 -17.70
C ASN A 342 -8.30 4.95 -17.94
N SER A 343 -7.79 3.95 -17.23
CA SER A 343 -6.44 3.41 -17.43
C SER A 343 -6.29 2.84 -18.85
N LEU A 344 -7.25 2.05 -19.32
CA LEU A 344 -7.22 1.46 -20.66
C LEU A 344 -7.22 2.53 -21.77
N ASP A 345 -8.00 3.60 -21.60
CA ASP A 345 -8.03 4.72 -22.54
C ASP A 345 -6.71 5.51 -22.53
N HIS A 346 -6.09 5.68 -21.36
CA HIS A 346 -4.77 6.28 -21.23
C HIS A 346 -3.68 5.41 -21.89
N GLU A 347 -3.67 4.11 -21.62
CA GLU A 347 -2.75 3.16 -22.22
C GLU A 347 -2.85 3.15 -23.74
N LYS A 348 -4.07 3.24 -24.31
CA LYS A 348 -4.27 3.33 -25.75
C LYS A 348 -3.55 4.56 -26.34
N ARG A 349 -3.67 5.72 -25.69
CA ARG A 349 -3.01 6.97 -26.13
C ARG A 349 -1.49 6.88 -25.99
N ILE A 350 -0.98 6.20 -24.95
CA ILE A 350 0.46 5.92 -24.81
C ILE A 350 0.93 5.03 -25.96
N LEU A 351 0.20 3.95 -26.25
CA LEU A 351 0.55 2.98 -27.28
C LEU A 351 0.62 3.62 -28.67
N GLU A 352 -0.29 4.54 -28.99
CA GLU A 352 -0.31 5.30 -30.25
C GLU A 352 0.97 6.14 -30.45
N LYS A 353 1.59 6.59 -29.35
CA LYS A 353 2.83 7.40 -29.34
C LYS A 353 4.09 6.56 -29.08
N THR A 354 3.94 5.26 -28.82
CA THR A 354 5.06 4.41 -28.39
C THR A 354 5.92 4.01 -29.57
N GLU A 355 7.21 4.35 -29.48
CA GLU A 355 8.27 3.83 -30.33
C GLU A 355 8.81 2.52 -29.76
N ASP A 356 9.36 1.69 -30.64
CA ASP A 356 9.94 0.42 -30.22
C ASP A 356 11.25 0.64 -29.46
N LYS A 357 11.44 -0.08 -28.35
CA LYS A 357 12.67 -0.04 -27.55
C LYS A 357 13.08 -1.45 -27.16
N THR A 358 14.38 -1.60 -26.90
CA THR A 358 14.90 -2.81 -26.30
C THR A 358 14.43 -2.94 -24.85
N LEU A 359 14.00 -4.14 -24.48
CA LEU A 359 13.61 -4.47 -23.10
C LEU A 359 14.58 -5.44 -22.47
N THR A 360 14.69 -5.36 -21.15
CA THR A 360 15.20 -6.45 -20.33
C THR A 360 14.14 -7.52 -20.08
N ASN A 361 14.56 -8.72 -19.71
CA ASN A 361 13.65 -9.78 -19.28
C ASN A 361 12.81 -9.38 -18.04
N ALA A 362 13.35 -8.52 -17.17
CA ALA A 362 12.61 -7.95 -16.05
C ALA A 362 11.45 -7.04 -16.53
N GLU A 363 11.69 -6.12 -17.46
CA GLU A 363 10.62 -5.26 -18.02
C GLU A 363 9.55 -6.09 -18.76
N VAL A 364 9.96 -7.12 -19.50
CA VAL A 364 9.01 -8.08 -20.11
C VAL A 364 8.14 -8.74 -19.03
N PHE A 365 8.76 -9.16 -17.94
CA PHE A 365 8.06 -9.79 -16.83
C PHE A 365 7.05 -8.85 -16.15
N GLU A 366 7.40 -7.57 -15.97
CA GLU A 366 6.49 -6.55 -15.43
C GLU A 366 5.25 -6.40 -16.31
N HIS A 367 5.42 -6.26 -17.63
CA HIS A 367 4.32 -6.08 -18.57
C HIS A 367 3.43 -7.33 -18.76
N GLU A 368 3.97 -8.54 -18.58
CA GLU A 368 3.22 -9.78 -18.86
C GLU A 368 2.69 -10.49 -17.61
N VAL A 369 3.42 -10.44 -16.50
CA VAL A 369 3.10 -11.22 -15.29
C VAL A 369 2.57 -10.32 -14.18
N LEU A 370 3.23 -9.18 -13.92
CA LEU A 370 2.75 -8.26 -12.87
C LEU A 370 1.45 -7.57 -13.28
N ALA A 371 1.29 -7.22 -14.56
CA ALA A 371 0.02 -6.70 -15.08
C ALA A 371 -1.17 -7.65 -14.77
N ASP A 372 -0.95 -8.95 -14.88
CA ASP A 372 -1.99 -9.96 -14.62
C ASP A 372 -2.40 -10.07 -13.15
N ILE A 373 -1.55 -9.64 -12.21
CA ILE A 373 -1.87 -9.65 -10.78
C ILE A 373 -3.01 -8.66 -10.48
N PHE A 374 -2.96 -7.47 -11.09
CA PHE A 374 -4.05 -6.48 -10.96
C PHE A 374 -5.37 -7.06 -11.46
N GLY A 375 -5.35 -7.66 -12.66
CA GLY A 375 -6.52 -8.33 -13.21
C GLY A 375 -7.04 -9.46 -12.32
N LEU A 376 -6.14 -10.27 -11.74
CA LEU A 376 -6.49 -11.35 -10.83
C LEU A 376 -7.20 -10.84 -9.57
N PHE A 377 -6.64 -9.82 -8.91
CA PHE A 377 -7.25 -9.23 -7.71
C PHE A 377 -8.56 -8.53 -8.03
N PHE A 378 -8.67 -7.88 -9.19
CA PHE A 378 -9.91 -7.27 -9.62
C PHE A 378 -11.03 -8.31 -9.84
N LEU A 379 -10.73 -9.44 -10.49
CA LEU A 379 -11.69 -10.55 -10.60
C LEU A 379 -12.08 -11.10 -9.22
N GLY A 380 -11.12 -11.20 -8.30
CA GLY A 380 -11.35 -11.58 -6.91
C GLY A 380 -12.35 -10.66 -6.20
N GLN A 381 -12.24 -9.35 -6.38
CA GLN A 381 -13.20 -8.38 -5.82
C GLN A 381 -14.62 -8.58 -6.39
N ILE A 382 -14.75 -8.78 -7.71
CA ILE A 382 -16.06 -9.06 -8.34
C ILE A 382 -16.63 -10.37 -7.82
N TRP A 383 -15.79 -11.39 -7.62
CA TRP A 383 -16.19 -12.66 -7.02
C TRP A 383 -16.76 -12.47 -5.61
N ARG A 384 -16.15 -11.60 -4.78
CA ARG A 384 -16.67 -11.29 -3.44
C ARG A 384 -18.03 -10.60 -3.46
N VAL A 385 -18.30 -9.76 -4.46
CA VAL A 385 -19.65 -9.20 -4.67
C VAL A 385 -20.65 -10.33 -4.91
N ALA A 386 -20.32 -11.27 -5.80
CA ALA A 386 -21.17 -12.43 -6.08
C ALA A 386 -21.35 -13.36 -4.87
N GLU A 387 -20.29 -13.59 -4.11
CA GLU A 387 -20.32 -14.35 -2.85
C GLU A 387 -21.29 -13.72 -1.85
N SER A 388 -21.22 -12.40 -1.67
CA SER A 388 -22.11 -11.67 -0.75
C SER A 388 -23.60 -11.85 -1.08
N ILE A 389 -23.94 -11.97 -2.38
CA ILE A 389 -25.31 -12.26 -2.83
C ILE A 389 -25.68 -13.71 -2.53
N CYS A 390 -24.80 -14.67 -2.84
CA CYS A 390 -25.07 -16.10 -2.64
C CYS A 390 -25.28 -16.46 -1.17
N ILE A 391 -24.47 -15.89 -0.26
CA ILE A 391 -24.61 -16.11 1.19
C ILE A 391 -25.96 -15.60 1.71
N LYS A 392 -26.52 -14.53 1.11
CA LYS A 392 -27.84 -13.98 1.48
C LYS A 392 -29.02 -14.62 0.75
N GLY A 393 -28.85 -15.80 0.15
CA GLY A 393 -29.93 -16.53 -0.52
C GLY A 393 -30.17 -16.11 -1.97
N GLY A 394 -29.12 -15.67 -2.66
CA GLY A 394 -29.15 -15.35 -4.09
C GLY A 394 -29.65 -16.50 -4.98
N THR A 395 -30.06 -16.16 -6.21
CA THR A 395 -30.60 -17.15 -7.15
C THR A 395 -29.52 -18.11 -7.67
N PRO A 396 -29.89 -19.33 -8.13
CA PRO A 396 -28.94 -20.25 -8.77
C PRO A 396 -28.19 -19.65 -9.97
N LYS A 397 -28.76 -18.62 -10.63
CA LYS A 397 -28.11 -17.89 -11.72
C LYS A 397 -26.85 -17.18 -11.23
N VAL A 398 -26.92 -16.48 -10.10
CA VAL A 398 -25.78 -15.72 -9.53
C VAL A 398 -24.71 -16.67 -9.00
N CYS A 399 -25.10 -17.78 -8.36
CA CYS A 399 -24.10 -18.70 -7.81
C CYS A 399 -23.36 -19.48 -8.91
N ARG A 400 -24.01 -19.82 -10.03
CA ARG A 400 -23.29 -20.32 -11.22
C ARG A 400 -22.35 -19.28 -11.84
N LEU A 401 -22.71 -18.00 -11.75
CA LEU A 401 -21.86 -16.90 -12.21
C LEU A 401 -20.60 -16.78 -11.35
N MET A 402 -20.76 -16.87 -10.03
CA MET A 402 -19.66 -16.93 -9.06
C MET A 402 -18.72 -18.12 -9.31
N GLU A 403 -19.26 -19.30 -9.60
CA GLU A 403 -18.47 -20.49 -9.98
C GLU A 403 -17.67 -20.27 -11.27
N SER A 404 -18.26 -19.59 -12.26
CA SER A 404 -17.58 -19.26 -13.51
C SER A 404 -16.39 -18.31 -13.28
N LEU A 405 -16.58 -17.28 -12.44
CA LEU A 405 -15.50 -16.40 -11.99
C LEU A 405 -14.40 -17.19 -11.26
N ASP A 406 -14.78 -18.11 -10.38
CA ASP A 406 -13.82 -18.91 -9.61
C ASP A 406 -12.92 -19.77 -10.51
N ILE A 407 -13.45 -20.31 -11.61
CA ILE A 407 -12.66 -21.05 -12.60
C ILE A 407 -11.61 -20.15 -13.25
N GLU A 408 -12.00 -18.94 -13.67
CA GLU A 408 -11.10 -17.98 -14.29
C GLU A 408 -10.02 -17.48 -13.31
N ILE A 409 -10.41 -17.14 -12.08
CA ILE A 409 -9.49 -16.74 -11.02
C ILE A 409 -8.49 -17.86 -10.71
N LYS A 410 -8.93 -19.12 -10.62
CA LYS A 410 -8.05 -20.27 -10.41
C LYS A 410 -7.09 -20.48 -11.58
N SER A 411 -7.57 -20.35 -12.81
CA SER A 411 -6.75 -20.49 -14.01
C SER A 411 -5.67 -19.39 -14.10
N LEU A 412 -6.09 -18.13 -13.96
CA LEU A 412 -5.19 -16.98 -13.98
C LEU A 412 -4.21 -17.01 -12.80
N GLY A 413 -4.70 -17.28 -11.60
CA GLY A 413 -3.87 -17.40 -10.39
C GLY A 413 -2.78 -18.46 -10.53
N LYS A 414 -3.12 -19.63 -11.05
CA LYS A 414 -2.14 -20.70 -11.33
C LYS A 414 -1.10 -20.23 -12.36
N SER A 415 -1.54 -19.65 -13.48
CA SER A 415 -0.65 -19.15 -14.52
C SER A 415 0.33 -18.08 -14.00
N VAL A 416 -0.18 -17.14 -13.20
CA VAL A 416 0.63 -16.07 -12.58
C VAL A 416 1.62 -16.65 -11.59
N GLN A 417 1.24 -17.63 -10.76
CA GLN A 417 2.18 -18.28 -9.83
C GLN A 417 3.32 -18.99 -10.57
N GLU A 418 2.99 -19.78 -11.59
CA GLU A 418 3.97 -20.55 -12.37
C GLU A 418 4.93 -19.64 -13.15
N ARG A 419 4.41 -18.62 -13.84
CA ARG A 419 5.25 -17.65 -14.57
C ARG A 419 6.00 -16.71 -13.63
N GLY A 420 5.40 -16.39 -12.49
CA GLY A 420 5.93 -15.52 -11.44
C GLY A 420 7.16 -16.07 -10.75
N GLY A 421 7.13 -17.35 -10.40
CA GLY A 421 8.14 -17.94 -9.51
C GLY A 421 8.21 -17.20 -8.17
N PHE A 422 7.07 -16.70 -7.68
CA PHE A 422 7.00 -15.90 -6.47
C PHE A 422 7.28 -16.77 -5.25
N TYR A 423 8.04 -16.23 -4.32
CA TYR A 423 8.22 -16.80 -3.00
C TYR A 423 7.94 -15.74 -1.94
N GLN A 424 7.33 -16.18 -0.85
CA GLN A 424 6.98 -15.30 0.24
C GLN A 424 8.20 -14.99 1.11
N LEU A 425 8.34 -13.72 1.49
CA LEU A 425 9.32 -13.32 2.49
C LEU A 425 8.80 -13.68 3.91
N PRO A 426 9.64 -14.19 4.82
CA PRO A 426 9.23 -14.36 6.21
C PRO A 426 8.80 -13.01 6.80
N ILE A 427 7.60 -12.94 7.39
CA ILE A 427 7.03 -11.68 7.93
C ILE A 427 7.99 -11.00 8.92
N LYS A 428 8.75 -11.78 9.69
CA LYS A 428 9.79 -11.25 10.60
C LYS A 428 10.86 -10.42 9.87
N ASN A 429 11.23 -10.78 8.65
CA ASN A 429 12.18 -10.00 7.85
C ASN A 429 11.55 -8.69 7.37
N SER A 430 10.28 -8.71 6.98
CA SER A 430 9.53 -7.51 6.60
C SER A 430 9.41 -6.54 7.77
N VAL A 431 9.02 -7.04 8.95
CA VAL A 431 8.94 -6.26 10.20
C VAL A 431 10.31 -5.68 10.55
N LYS A 432 11.38 -6.47 10.46
CA LYS A 432 12.75 -6.02 10.75
C LYS A 432 13.20 -4.92 9.79
N MET A 433 12.91 -5.05 8.50
CA MET A 433 13.26 -4.02 7.52
C MET A 433 12.55 -2.71 7.85
N GLN A 434 11.22 -2.72 7.98
CA GLN A 434 10.47 -1.50 8.22
C GLN A 434 10.82 -0.84 9.57
N LEU A 435 10.91 -1.63 10.64
CA LEU A 435 11.34 -1.14 11.95
C LEU A 435 12.76 -0.56 11.90
N GLY A 436 13.70 -1.28 11.28
CA GLY A 436 15.08 -0.84 11.21
C GLY A 436 15.21 0.48 10.44
N SER A 437 14.43 0.67 9.38
CA SER A 437 14.38 1.93 8.63
C SER A 437 13.96 3.10 9.50
N ILE A 438 12.90 2.94 10.31
CA ILE A 438 12.43 3.95 11.28
C ILE A 438 13.56 4.33 12.23
N LEU A 439 14.23 3.34 12.84
CA LEU A 439 15.26 3.58 13.85
C LEU A 439 16.53 4.21 13.25
N ILE A 440 16.95 3.77 12.06
CA ILE A 440 18.12 4.34 11.36
C ILE A 440 17.87 5.81 11.02
N ILE A 441 16.68 6.12 10.48
CA ILE A 441 16.33 7.48 10.08
C ILE A 441 16.13 8.38 11.30
N ALA A 442 15.42 7.91 12.32
CA ALA A 442 15.25 8.65 13.57
C ALA A 442 16.60 8.97 14.24
N ASP A 443 17.56 8.03 14.24
CA ASP A 443 18.93 8.26 14.73
C ASP A 443 19.64 9.37 13.94
N ALA A 444 19.51 9.35 12.61
CA ALA A 444 20.19 10.29 11.73
C ALA A 444 19.64 11.72 11.85
N ILE A 445 18.33 11.88 12.06
CA ILE A 445 17.68 13.20 12.10
C ILE A 445 17.44 13.73 13.52
N LYS A 446 17.82 12.99 14.57
CA LYS A 446 17.59 13.42 15.98
C LYS A 446 18.23 14.78 16.33
N ASN A 447 19.33 15.11 15.65
CA ASN A 447 20.09 16.35 15.86
C ASN A 447 19.81 17.44 14.81
N ARG A 448 18.94 17.17 13.83
CA ARG A 448 18.60 18.13 12.78
C ARG A 448 17.59 19.16 13.26
#